data_AF-A0A535GJ43-F1
#
_entry.id   AF-A0A535GJ43-F1
#
_cell.length_a   1.000
_cell.length_b   1.000
_cell.length_c   1.000
_cell.angle_alpha   90.00
_cell.angle_beta   90.00
_cell.angle_gamma   90.00
#
_symmetry.space_group_name_H-M   'P 1'
#
loop_
_entity.id
_entity.type
_entity.pdbx_description
1 polymer ?
#
loop_
_entity_poly.entity_id
_entity_poly.type
_entity_poly.pdbx_seq_one_letter_code
_entity_poly.pdbx_strand_id
1 'polypeptide(L)'
;TQDNVHRHALGVRNLHSDKALVLVARLRGRFPHLTFEGRKDRIDELLVKDPRFIRETELIILAIADDTLERRLNRSLVGPPPRIHSWVEPLGVGGHALATGTAGPGCFECLFQYDDRLGLVNKACFVAPGQIIERSLAGCAGTFSPFSAFDAHRTALETAALAVAILTGEQKENVLVSWRGDRTEFESAGYQLSERGSRIKHGGRDVLTGRTFSSQECKVCGHRQP
;
A
#
# COMPACT_ATOMS: atom_id res chain seq x y z
N THR A 1 6.98 -16.32 -6.58
CA THR A 1 7.31 -16.47 -8.02
C THR A 1 8.78 -16.15 -8.20
N GLN A 2 9.39 -16.64 -9.28
CA GLN A 2 10.79 -16.31 -9.61
C GLN A 2 10.97 -14.80 -9.76
N ASP A 3 9.98 -14.10 -10.33
CA ASP A 3 10.00 -12.64 -10.57
C ASP A 3 10.03 -11.77 -9.32
N ASN A 4 9.76 -12.36 -8.15
CA ASN A 4 9.73 -11.64 -6.87
C ASN A 4 10.89 -12.03 -5.95
N VAL A 5 11.75 -12.96 -6.39
CA VAL A 5 12.74 -13.60 -5.51
C VAL A 5 13.80 -12.64 -4.99
N HIS A 6 14.23 -11.68 -5.82
CA HIS A 6 15.28 -10.71 -5.50
C HIS A 6 14.81 -9.59 -4.58
N ARG A 7 13.49 -9.40 -4.44
CA ARG A 7 12.88 -8.36 -3.58
C ARG A 7 12.23 -8.93 -2.34
N HIS A 8 11.95 -10.23 -2.31
CA HIS A 8 11.27 -10.85 -1.19
C HIS A 8 12.25 -11.19 -0.06
N ALA A 9 11.86 -10.91 1.18
CA ALA A 9 12.64 -11.25 2.37
C ALA A 9 13.06 -12.73 2.49
N LEU A 10 12.39 -13.65 1.77
CA LEU A 10 12.61 -15.09 1.87
C LEU A 10 13.69 -15.60 0.88
N GLY A 11 14.03 -14.80 -0.13
CA GLY A 11 15.02 -15.15 -1.13
C GLY A 11 14.72 -16.44 -1.92
N VAL A 12 15.75 -16.92 -2.63
CA VAL A 12 15.64 -18.03 -3.60
C VAL A 12 15.37 -19.38 -2.97
N ARG A 13 15.82 -19.60 -1.73
CA ARG A 13 15.71 -20.91 -1.06
C ARG A 13 14.26 -21.34 -0.79
N ASN A 14 13.32 -20.40 -0.84
CA ASN A 14 11.91 -20.65 -0.53
C ASN A 14 11.01 -20.44 -1.77
N LEU A 15 11.58 -20.55 -2.98
CA LEU A 15 10.79 -20.59 -4.20
C LEU A 15 9.74 -21.70 -4.12
N HIS A 16 8.54 -21.42 -4.64
CA HIS A 16 7.36 -22.31 -4.62
C HIS A 16 6.81 -22.70 -3.24
N SER A 17 7.41 -22.21 -2.16
CA SER A 17 6.88 -22.41 -0.81
C SER A 17 5.76 -21.42 -0.51
N ASP A 18 4.91 -21.77 0.46
CA ASP A 18 3.93 -20.83 0.98
C ASP A 18 4.63 -19.69 1.72
N LYS A 19 4.49 -18.46 1.19
CA LYS A 19 5.19 -17.28 1.72
C LYS A 19 4.82 -17.00 3.18
N ALA A 20 3.54 -17.14 3.53
CA ALA A 20 3.06 -16.83 4.88
C ALA A 20 3.64 -17.83 5.89
N LEU A 21 3.54 -19.13 5.60
CA LEU A 21 4.03 -20.17 6.51
C LEU A 21 5.55 -20.14 6.68
N VAL A 22 6.31 -19.91 5.60
CA VAL A 22 7.77 -19.81 5.68
C VAL A 22 8.20 -18.55 6.44
N LEU A 23 7.50 -17.43 6.23
CA LEU A 23 7.79 -16.20 6.97
C LEU A 23 7.54 -16.38 8.47
N VAL A 24 6.46 -17.06 8.85
CA VAL A 24 6.19 -17.44 10.25
C VAL A 24 7.33 -18.26 10.84
N ALA A 25 7.78 -19.31 10.14
CA ALA A 25 8.88 -20.15 10.62
C ALA A 25 10.16 -19.33 10.86
N ARG A 26 10.50 -18.44 9.93
CA ARG A 26 11.65 -17.54 10.05
C ARG A 26 11.52 -16.55 11.20
N LEU A 27 10.34 -15.95 11.36
CA LEU A 27 10.07 -14.98 12.42
C LEU A 27 10.09 -15.64 13.81
N ARG A 28 9.49 -16.82 13.96
CA ARG A 28 9.55 -17.61 15.21
C ARG A 28 10.98 -17.95 15.60
N GLY A 29 11.82 -18.33 14.62
CA GLY A 29 13.25 -18.60 14.87
C GLY A 29 14.04 -17.37 15.31
N ARG A 30 13.62 -16.15 14.92
CA ARG A 30 14.29 -14.89 15.26
C ARG A 30 13.74 -14.22 16.52
N PHE A 31 12.43 -14.33 16.76
CA PHE A 31 11.71 -13.66 17.85
C PHE A 31 10.85 -14.68 18.60
N PRO A 32 11.46 -15.58 19.40
CA PRO A 32 10.75 -16.68 20.04
C PRO A 32 9.73 -16.25 21.12
N HIS A 33 9.81 -15.00 21.56
CA HIS A 33 8.89 -14.40 22.53
C HIS A 33 7.62 -13.80 21.87
N LEU A 34 7.54 -13.78 20.54
CA LEU A 34 6.38 -13.29 19.80
C LEU A 34 5.59 -14.43 19.17
N THR A 35 4.28 -14.25 19.09
CA THR A 35 3.38 -15.18 18.41
C THR A 35 3.21 -14.77 16.95
N PHE A 36 3.42 -15.72 16.05
CA PHE A 36 3.22 -15.54 14.61
C PHE A 36 2.24 -16.57 14.09
N GLU A 37 1.30 -16.13 13.26
CA GLU A 37 0.34 -16.97 12.58
C GLU A 37 0.38 -16.69 11.07
N GLY A 38 0.25 -17.73 10.26
CA GLY A 38 0.22 -17.63 8.80
C GLY A 38 -0.99 -18.38 8.27
N ARG A 39 -1.66 -17.79 7.28
CA ARG A 39 -2.78 -18.35 6.56
C ARG A 39 -2.44 -18.35 5.06
N LYS A 40 -2.78 -19.44 4.37
CA LYS A 40 -2.59 -19.60 2.92
C LYS A 40 -3.83 -19.18 2.11
N ASP A 41 -4.85 -18.69 2.80
CA ASP A 41 -6.12 -18.30 2.19
C ASP A 41 -5.99 -16.99 1.40
N ARG A 42 -6.82 -16.85 0.37
CA ARG A 42 -7.07 -15.54 -0.23
C ARG A 42 -7.82 -14.68 0.77
N ILE A 43 -7.48 -13.39 0.86
CA ILE A 43 -8.09 -12.51 1.86
C ILE A 43 -9.61 -12.42 1.69
N ASP A 44 -10.13 -12.41 0.47
CA ASP A 44 -11.57 -12.36 0.21
C ASP A 44 -12.32 -13.60 0.71
N GLU A 45 -11.70 -14.78 0.64
CA GLU A 45 -12.25 -16.00 1.24
C GLU A 45 -12.14 -15.99 2.75
N LEU A 46 -11.01 -15.53 3.29
CA LEU A 46 -10.76 -15.47 4.72
C LEU A 46 -11.78 -14.56 5.42
N LEU A 47 -12.11 -13.41 4.82
CA LEU A 47 -13.12 -12.49 5.36
C LEU A 47 -14.52 -13.09 5.42
N VAL A 48 -14.84 -14.02 4.53
CA VAL A 48 -16.14 -14.72 4.55
C VAL A 48 -16.13 -15.85 5.58
N LYS A 49 -15.04 -16.60 5.66
CA LYS A 49 -14.91 -17.79 6.54
C LYS A 49 -14.70 -17.40 8.00
N ASP A 50 -13.89 -16.37 8.28
CA ASP A 50 -13.57 -15.92 9.63
C ASP A 50 -13.51 -14.39 9.72
N PRO A 51 -14.67 -13.71 9.80
CA PRO A 51 -14.73 -12.25 9.93
C PRO A 51 -14.02 -11.69 11.17
N ARG A 52 -13.82 -12.51 12.21
CA ARG A 52 -13.14 -12.11 13.46
C ARG A 52 -11.67 -11.81 13.24
N PHE A 53 -11.04 -12.45 12.25
CA PHE A 53 -9.65 -12.21 11.85
C PHE A 53 -9.34 -10.73 11.65
N ILE A 54 -10.33 -9.94 11.22
CA ILE A 54 -10.18 -8.49 11.08
C ILE A 54 -10.69 -7.74 12.31
N ARG A 55 -11.85 -8.13 12.86
CA ARG A 55 -12.53 -7.36 13.92
C ARG A 55 -11.78 -7.36 15.26
N GLU A 56 -10.97 -8.38 15.52
CA GLU A 56 -10.24 -8.56 16.79
C GLU A 56 -8.78 -8.06 16.72
N THR A 57 -8.39 -7.40 15.63
CA THR A 57 -7.05 -6.82 15.48
C THR A 57 -7.01 -5.35 15.87
N GLU A 58 -5.89 -4.90 16.40
CA GLU A 58 -5.66 -3.48 16.75
C GLU A 58 -5.21 -2.65 15.54
N LEU A 59 -4.58 -3.28 14.57
CA LEU A 59 -4.08 -2.65 13.34
C LEU A 59 -4.00 -3.67 12.20
N ILE A 60 -4.37 -3.23 11.00
CA ILE A 60 -4.27 -4.00 9.77
C ILE A 60 -3.29 -3.31 8.82
N ILE A 61 -2.41 -4.07 8.16
CA ILE A 61 -1.53 -3.55 7.11
C ILE A 61 -1.88 -4.25 5.79
N LEU A 62 -2.28 -3.46 4.81
CA LEU A 62 -2.63 -3.89 3.45
C LEU A 62 -1.46 -3.53 2.53
N ALA A 63 -0.66 -4.52 2.18
CA ALA A 63 0.44 -4.43 1.23
C ALA A 63 0.22 -5.43 0.08
N ILE A 64 -0.96 -5.34 -0.55
CA ILE A 64 -1.45 -6.32 -1.53
C ILE A 64 -1.00 -5.93 -2.94
N ALA A 65 -0.88 -4.63 -3.22
CA ALA A 65 -0.59 -4.08 -4.54
C ALA A 65 -1.68 -4.45 -5.59
N ASP A 66 -2.94 -4.44 -5.14
CA ASP A 66 -4.13 -4.59 -5.98
C ASP A 66 -5.16 -3.53 -5.55
N ASP A 67 -5.22 -2.43 -6.28
CA ASP A 67 -6.12 -1.31 -5.99
C ASP A 67 -7.60 -1.74 -5.94
N THR A 68 -8.01 -2.72 -6.76
CA THR A 68 -9.39 -3.18 -6.81
C THR A 68 -9.75 -3.92 -5.53
N LEU A 69 -8.90 -4.85 -5.13
CA LEU A 69 -9.07 -5.60 -3.90
C LEU A 69 -8.97 -4.69 -2.67
N GLU A 70 -7.99 -3.78 -2.62
CA GLU A 70 -7.83 -2.85 -1.51
C GLU A 70 -8.99 -1.86 -1.38
N ARG A 71 -9.58 -1.38 -2.49
CA ARG A 71 -10.82 -0.59 -2.46
C ARG A 71 -12.00 -1.39 -1.94
N ARG A 72 -12.14 -2.67 -2.36
CA ARG A 72 -13.19 -3.56 -1.84
C ARG A 72 -13.03 -3.77 -0.34
N LEU A 73 -11.81 -3.99 0.14
CA LEU A 73 -11.50 -4.11 1.56
C LEU A 73 -11.85 -2.82 2.32
N ASN A 74 -11.42 -1.66 1.83
CA ASN A 74 -11.73 -0.36 2.42
C ASN A 74 -13.25 -0.12 2.55
N ARG A 75 -14.05 -0.56 1.57
CA ARG A 75 -15.52 -0.48 1.65
C ARG A 75 -16.12 -1.41 2.69
N SER A 76 -15.53 -2.60 2.87
CA SER A 76 -16.01 -3.57 3.85
C SER A 76 -15.59 -3.25 5.28
N LEU A 77 -14.51 -2.47 5.45
CA LEU A 77 -13.89 -2.14 6.72
C LEU A 77 -14.02 -0.63 6.99
N VAL A 78 -15.25 -0.12 7.13
CA VAL A 78 -15.46 1.31 7.44
C VAL A 78 -15.33 1.55 8.94
N GLY A 79 -14.49 2.51 9.33
CA GLY A 79 -14.21 2.82 10.74
C GLY A 79 -13.12 1.92 11.35
N PRO A 80 -13.08 1.74 12.67
CA PRO A 80 -12.09 0.90 13.34
C PRO A 80 -12.18 -0.59 12.96
N PRO A 81 -11.08 -1.36 13.10
CA PRO A 81 -9.77 -0.92 13.58
C PRO A 81 -8.98 -0.13 12.52
N PRO A 82 -7.96 0.65 12.92
CA PRO A 82 -7.05 1.32 11.98
C PRO A 82 -6.46 0.38 10.93
N ARG A 83 -6.21 0.92 9.74
CA ARG A 83 -5.61 0.24 8.59
C ARG A 83 -4.51 1.11 7.98
N ILE A 84 -3.44 0.48 7.52
CA ILE A 84 -2.44 1.11 6.66
C ILE A 84 -2.46 0.46 5.28
N HIS A 85 -2.81 1.22 4.24
CA HIS A 85 -2.60 0.82 2.85
C HIS A 85 -1.19 1.23 2.43
N SER A 86 -0.41 0.31 1.88
CA SER A 86 1.01 0.51 1.57
C SER A 86 1.32 0.08 0.14
N TRP A 87 1.83 1.00 -0.67
CA TRP A 87 2.18 0.70 -2.07
C TRP A 87 3.43 1.47 -2.52
N VAL A 88 4.05 0.97 -3.60
CA VAL A 88 5.27 1.51 -4.20
C VAL A 88 4.94 1.98 -5.61
N GLU A 89 5.50 3.12 -6.01
CA GLU A 89 5.39 3.63 -7.37
C GLU A 89 6.43 2.98 -8.30
N PRO A 90 6.17 2.89 -9.61
CA PRO A 90 7.12 2.31 -10.54
C PRO A 90 8.38 3.16 -10.70
N LEU A 91 9.46 2.50 -11.14
CA LEU A 91 10.76 3.07 -11.49
C LEU A 91 11.33 3.98 -10.39
N GLY A 92 11.11 3.60 -9.14
CA GLY A 92 11.71 4.24 -7.96
C GLY A 92 11.20 5.65 -7.68
N VAL A 93 10.10 6.11 -8.30
CA VAL A 93 9.66 7.50 -8.11
C VAL A 93 9.10 7.76 -6.71
N GLY A 94 8.69 6.72 -5.97
CA GLY A 94 8.30 6.90 -4.59
C GLY A 94 7.52 5.73 -4.02
N GLY A 95 6.88 5.99 -2.90
CA GLY A 95 5.98 5.07 -2.25
C GLY A 95 5.16 5.75 -1.18
N HIS A 96 4.15 5.03 -0.69
CA HIS A 96 3.07 5.62 0.09
C HIS A 96 2.62 4.69 1.20
N ALA A 97 2.18 5.29 2.31
CA ALA A 97 1.50 4.63 3.42
C ALA A 97 0.30 5.50 3.84
N LEU A 98 -0.92 5.00 3.66
CA LEU A 98 -2.16 5.66 4.08
C LEU A 98 -2.70 5.01 5.34
N ALA A 99 -2.70 5.73 6.46
CA ALA A 99 -3.50 5.39 7.64
C ALA A 99 -4.95 5.85 7.47
N THR A 100 -5.90 4.93 7.65
CA THR A 100 -7.35 5.17 7.65
C THR A 100 -8.04 4.33 8.73
N GLY A 101 -9.30 4.63 9.07
CA GLY A 101 -10.00 3.95 10.16
C GLY A 101 -9.58 4.42 11.55
N THR A 102 -8.76 5.48 11.60
CA THR A 102 -8.51 6.30 12.80
C THR A 102 -9.51 7.46 12.85
N ALA A 103 -9.31 8.44 13.72
CA ALA A 103 -10.18 9.62 13.77
C ALA A 103 -10.02 10.51 12.52
N GLY A 104 -11.00 11.39 12.30
CA GLY A 104 -10.97 12.34 11.20
C GLY A 104 -11.43 11.78 9.84
N PRO A 105 -11.51 12.64 8.81
CA PRO A 105 -12.07 12.28 7.51
C PRO A 105 -11.05 11.59 6.61
N GLY A 106 -11.53 11.05 5.49
CA GLY A 106 -10.70 10.46 4.44
C GLY A 106 -10.51 8.95 4.59
N CYS A 107 -10.54 8.25 3.47
CA CYS A 107 -10.22 6.82 3.40
C CYS A 107 -9.52 6.51 2.08
N PHE A 108 -9.19 5.24 1.83
CA PHE A 108 -8.52 4.85 0.59
C PHE A 108 -9.33 5.23 -0.66
N GLU A 109 -10.66 5.09 -0.61
CA GLU A 109 -11.55 5.49 -1.70
C GLU A 109 -11.49 7.00 -2.01
N CYS A 110 -11.16 7.87 -1.04
CA CYS A 110 -11.04 9.32 -1.28
C CYS A 110 -9.87 9.69 -2.19
N LEU A 111 -8.88 8.81 -2.33
CA LEU A 111 -7.76 9.02 -3.23
C LEU A 111 -8.17 8.84 -4.70
N PHE A 112 -9.30 8.20 -4.97
CA PHE A 112 -9.73 7.89 -6.33
C PHE A 112 -10.76 8.91 -6.83
N GLN A 113 -10.59 9.34 -8.08
CA GLN A 113 -11.53 10.21 -8.79
C GLN A 113 -11.83 9.61 -10.17
N TYR A 114 -13.07 9.76 -10.62
CA TYR A 114 -13.44 9.39 -11.98
C TYR A 114 -13.02 10.48 -12.96
N ASP A 115 -12.34 10.08 -14.01
CA ASP A 115 -12.01 10.86 -15.20
C ASP A 115 -12.75 10.24 -16.40
N ASP A 116 -13.41 11.07 -17.21
CA ASP A 116 -14.26 10.59 -18.31
C ASP A 116 -13.48 9.83 -19.39
N ARG A 117 -12.18 10.06 -19.52
CA ARG A 117 -11.33 9.44 -20.56
C ARG A 117 -10.50 8.29 -20.01
N LEU A 118 -9.96 8.46 -18.80
CA LEU A 118 -9.00 7.53 -18.19
C LEU A 118 -9.68 6.58 -17.19
N GLY A 119 -10.96 6.79 -16.90
CA GLY A 119 -11.68 6.04 -15.89
C GLY A 119 -11.23 6.44 -14.49
N LEU A 120 -11.05 5.46 -13.61
CA LEU A 120 -10.73 5.74 -12.22
C LEU A 120 -9.23 6.03 -12.03
N VAL A 121 -8.91 7.22 -11.52
CA VAL A 121 -7.53 7.70 -11.31
C VAL A 121 -7.25 7.87 -9.82
N ASN A 122 -6.08 7.41 -9.37
CA ASN A 122 -5.58 7.66 -8.02
C ASN A 122 -4.82 9.01 -7.94
N LYS A 123 -5.40 10.00 -7.27
CA LYS A 123 -4.83 11.35 -7.08
C LYS A 123 -3.59 11.39 -6.19
N ALA A 124 -3.35 10.33 -5.40
CA ALA A 124 -2.12 10.22 -4.64
C ALA A 124 -0.93 9.82 -5.52
N CYS A 125 -1.18 9.28 -6.72
CA CYS A 125 -0.13 8.74 -7.56
C CYS A 125 0.86 9.82 -8.01
N PHE A 126 2.15 9.52 -7.98
CA PHE A 126 3.21 10.39 -8.50
C PHE A 126 3.42 10.26 -10.01
N VAL A 127 2.90 9.20 -10.61
CA VAL A 127 2.87 8.99 -12.06
C VAL A 127 1.65 9.71 -12.64
N ALA A 128 1.82 10.45 -13.74
CA ALA A 128 0.68 11.05 -14.42
C ALA A 128 -0.27 9.97 -14.97
N PRO A 129 -1.60 10.17 -14.89
CA PRO A 129 -2.56 9.16 -15.31
C PRO A 129 -2.50 8.89 -16.82
N GLY A 130 -2.97 7.71 -17.23
CA GLY A 130 -3.00 7.30 -18.64
C GLY A 130 -1.69 6.72 -19.18
N GLN A 131 -0.69 6.50 -18.33
CA GLN A 131 0.58 5.89 -18.71
C GLN A 131 0.61 4.40 -18.35
N ILE A 132 0.99 3.56 -19.31
CA ILE A 132 1.16 2.12 -19.09
C ILE A 132 2.62 1.86 -18.73
N ILE A 133 2.86 1.54 -17.46
CA ILE A 133 4.20 1.31 -16.91
C ILE A 133 4.31 -0.14 -16.43
N GLU A 134 4.22 -1.04 -17.39
CA GLU A 134 4.32 -2.48 -17.16
C GLU A 134 5.54 -3.03 -17.88
N ARG A 135 6.36 -3.81 -17.18
CA ARG A 135 7.40 -4.62 -17.80
C ARG A 135 7.01 -6.08 -17.79
N SER A 136 7.31 -6.76 -18.89
CA SER A 136 7.30 -8.22 -18.98
C SER A 136 8.74 -8.73 -18.85
N LEU A 137 8.98 -9.70 -17.96
CA LEU A 137 10.24 -10.43 -17.91
C LEU A 137 10.23 -11.47 -19.04
N ALA A 138 10.99 -11.19 -20.11
CA ALA A 138 11.45 -12.14 -21.11
C ALA A 138 10.44 -13.26 -21.49
N GLY A 139 9.29 -12.89 -22.06
CA GLY A 139 8.45 -13.79 -22.86
C GLY A 139 7.68 -14.90 -22.13
N CYS A 140 7.83 -15.06 -20.81
CA CYS A 140 7.04 -16.00 -20.01
C CYS A 140 6.77 -15.45 -18.60
N ALA A 141 5.49 -15.19 -18.32
CA ALA A 141 4.87 -14.91 -17.02
C ALA A 141 4.96 -13.49 -16.42
N GLY A 142 3.84 -12.76 -16.54
CA GLY A 142 3.45 -11.65 -15.67
C GLY A 142 3.91 -10.25 -16.11
N THR A 143 2.98 -9.31 -16.21
CA THR A 143 3.31 -7.88 -16.22
C THR A 143 3.38 -7.36 -14.78
N PHE A 144 4.37 -6.51 -14.49
CA PHE A 144 4.47 -5.84 -13.19
C PHE A 144 5.05 -4.43 -13.35
N SER A 145 4.68 -3.56 -12.41
CA SER A 145 5.31 -2.24 -12.25
C SER A 145 6.72 -2.42 -11.69
N PRO A 146 7.77 -2.06 -12.44
CA PRO A 146 9.14 -2.28 -11.98
C PRO A 146 9.46 -1.38 -10.78
N PHE A 147 9.95 -1.95 -9.69
CA PHE A 147 10.53 -1.22 -8.55
C PHE A 147 11.71 -2.01 -7.96
N SER A 148 12.60 -1.32 -7.24
CA SER A 148 13.78 -1.92 -6.60
C SER A 148 13.46 -2.47 -5.20
N ALA A 149 14.32 -3.34 -4.68
CA ALA A 149 14.20 -3.80 -3.28
C ALA A 149 14.35 -2.63 -2.29
N PHE A 150 15.12 -1.60 -2.64
CA PHE A 150 15.28 -0.40 -1.81
C PHE A 150 13.98 0.38 -1.69
N ASP A 151 13.24 0.53 -2.78
CA ASP A 151 11.94 1.23 -2.78
C ASP A 151 10.93 0.50 -1.87
N ALA A 152 10.87 -0.83 -2.00
CA ALA A 152 10.02 -1.66 -1.15
C ALA A 152 10.41 -1.57 0.33
N HIS A 153 11.70 -1.61 0.66
CA HIS A 153 12.18 -1.45 2.03
C HIS A 153 11.87 -0.06 2.58
N ARG A 154 12.06 1.00 1.79
CA ARG A 154 11.76 2.36 2.22
C ARG A 154 10.28 2.55 2.51
N THR A 155 9.40 2.05 1.65
CA THR A 155 7.96 2.06 1.90
C THR A 155 7.61 1.23 3.15
N ALA A 156 8.18 0.03 3.30
CA ALA A 156 7.96 -0.79 4.49
C ALA A 156 8.41 -0.09 5.80
N LEU A 157 9.49 0.70 5.75
CA LEU A 157 9.94 1.51 6.89
C LEU A 157 8.95 2.63 7.22
N GLU A 158 8.44 3.36 6.23
CA GLU A 158 7.40 4.39 6.46
C GLU A 158 6.12 3.75 7.02
N THR A 159 5.70 2.60 6.48
CA THR A 159 4.56 1.83 6.98
C THR A 159 4.76 1.35 8.42
N ALA A 160 5.95 0.83 8.76
CA ALA A 160 6.26 0.36 10.10
C ALA A 160 6.31 1.51 11.11
N ALA A 161 6.92 2.65 10.75
CA ALA A 161 6.93 3.84 11.59
C ALA A 161 5.51 4.36 11.85
N LEU A 162 4.67 4.39 10.82
CA LEU A 162 3.27 4.78 10.95
C LEU A 162 2.47 3.78 11.79
N ALA A 163 2.74 2.47 11.66
CA ALA A 163 2.13 1.43 12.49
C ALA A 163 2.45 1.62 13.98
N VAL A 164 3.72 1.88 14.31
CA VAL A 164 4.15 2.19 15.68
C VAL A 164 3.42 3.42 16.20
N ALA A 165 3.40 4.52 15.43
CA ALA A 165 2.74 5.75 15.84
C ALA A 165 1.23 5.58 16.09
N ILE A 166 0.54 4.74 15.31
CA ILE A 166 -0.87 4.42 15.54
C ILE A 166 -1.03 3.61 16.84
N LEU A 167 -0.25 2.54 17.01
CA LEU A 167 -0.35 1.65 18.17
C LEU A 167 0.06 2.33 19.49
N THR A 168 0.96 3.31 19.45
CA THR A 168 1.34 4.14 20.62
C THR A 168 0.41 5.32 20.84
N GLY A 169 -0.56 5.55 19.94
CA GLY A 169 -1.52 6.66 20.04
C GLY A 169 -0.96 8.04 19.67
N GLU A 170 0.24 8.12 19.07
CA GLU A 170 0.83 9.34 18.53
C GLU A 170 0.09 9.81 17.27
N GLN A 171 -0.25 8.87 16.37
CA GLN A 171 -1.03 9.14 15.17
C GLN A 171 -2.50 8.78 15.41
N LYS A 172 -3.32 9.81 15.69
CA LYS A 172 -4.75 9.64 16.00
C LYS A 172 -5.68 9.89 14.81
N GLU A 173 -5.20 10.60 13.79
CA GLU A 173 -6.00 10.99 12.62
C GLU A 173 -5.55 10.27 11.34
N ASN A 174 -6.44 10.21 10.36
CA ASN A 174 -6.10 9.62 9.06
C ASN A 174 -5.03 10.47 8.37
N VAL A 175 -4.02 9.81 7.78
CA VAL A 175 -2.87 10.48 7.17
C VAL A 175 -2.32 9.68 6.00
N LEU A 176 -1.94 10.36 4.93
CA LEU A 176 -1.18 9.81 3.81
C LEU A 176 0.26 10.29 3.92
N VAL A 177 1.17 9.37 4.22
CA VAL A 177 2.61 9.59 4.17
C VAL A 177 3.11 9.15 2.80
N SER A 178 3.97 9.94 2.17
CA SER A 178 4.57 9.63 0.88
C SER A 178 6.03 10.03 0.86
N TRP A 179 6.89 9.23 0.27
CA TRP A 179 8.30 9.56 0.07
C TRP A 179 8.60 9.64 -1.42
N ARG A 180 9.48 10.58 -1.81
CA ARG A 180 9.88 10.77 -3.21
C ARG A 180 11.27 10.21 -3.46
N GLY A 181 11.37 9.30 -4.42
CA GLY A 181 12.63 8.73 -4.89
C GLY A 181 13.22 9.49 -6.06
N ASP A 182 14.17 8.87 -6.76
CA ASP A 182 14.77 9.45 -7.97
C ASP A 182 13.78 9.35 -9.14
N ARG A 183 13.85 10.27 -10.08
CA ARG A 183 13.01 10.30 -11.28
C ARG A 183 13.80 10.12 -12.56
N THR A 184 15.13 10.06 -12.49
CA THR A 184 15.98 9.98 -13.68
C THR A 184 15.64 8.77 -14.56
N GLU A 185 15.51 7.56 -14.01
CA GLU A 185 15.13 6.37 -14.80
C GLU A 185 13.71 6.50 -15.40
N PHE A 186 12.77 7.00 -14.59
CA PHE A 186 11.39 7.19 -14.99
C PHE A 186 11.23 8.20 -16.14
N GLU A 187 11.85 9.38 -16.03
CA GLU A 187 11.82 10.41 -17.08
C GLU A 187 12.62 9.99 -18.31
N SER A 188 13.75 9.28 -18.13
CA SER A 188 14.55 8.74 -19.26
C SER A 188 13.80 7.67 -20.05
N ALA A 189 12.88 6.95 -19.41
CA ALA A 189 11.98 6.02 -20.07
C ALA A 189 10.79 6.71 -20.79
N GLY A 190 10.72 8.04 -20.75
CA GLY A 190 9.70 8.84 -21.44
C GLY A 190 8.42 9.06 -20.63
N TYR A 191 8.40 8.69 -19.35
CA TYR A 191 7.22 8.85 -18.49
C TYR A 191 7.18 10.23 -17.82
N GLN A 192 5.96 10.66 -17.48
CA GLN A 192 5.65 11.96 -16.91
C GLN A 192 5.12 11.85 -15.48
N LEU A 193 5.55 12.76 -14.62
CA LEU A 193 5.04 12.83 -13.25
C LEU A 193 3.68 13.52 -13.23
N SER A 194 2.83 13.13 -12.28
CA SER A 194 1.62 13.86 -11.95
C SER A 194 1.97 15.23 -11.37
N GLU A 195 0.98 16.12 -11.30
CA GLU A 195 1.14 17.42 -10.63
C GLU A 195 1.64 17.26 -9.18
N ARG A 196 1.12 16.25 -8.46
CA ARG A 196 1.60 15.95 -7.10
C ARG A 196 3.04 15.46 -7.12
N GLY A 197 3.37 14.53 -8.02
CA GLY A 197 4.70 13.93 -8.15
C GLY A 197 5.80 14.93 -8.54
N SER A 198 5.45 16.01 -9.26
CA SER A 198 6.38 17.06 -9.69
C SER A 198 6.65 18.13 -8.61
N ARG A 199 5.72 18.33 -7.67
CA ARG A 199 5.85 19.30 -6.56
C ARG A 199 6.83 18.84 -5.48
N ILE A 200 6.99 17.53 -5.29
CA ILE A 200 7.84 16.96 -4.24
C ILE A 200 9.22 16.67 -4.81
N LYS A 201 10.26 17.22 -4.18
CA LYS A 201 11.65 17.01 -4.59
C LYS A 201 12.14 15.62 -4.23
N HIS A 202 13.13 15.11 -4.98
CA HIS A 202 13.86 13.88 -4.63
C HIS A 202 14.35 13.92 -3.16
N GLY A 203 14.21 12.80 -2.45
CA GLY A 203 14.54 12.70 -1.03
C GLY A 203 13.49 13.30 -0.10
N GLY A 204 12.53 14.06 -0.64
CA GLY A 204 11.44 14.66 0.11
C GLY A 204 10.47 13.63 0.69
N ARG A 205 9.78 14.08 1.73
CA ARG A 205 8.67 13.37 2.37
C ARG A 205 7.48 14.32 2.42
N ASP A 206 6.33 13.82 2.01
CA ASP A 206 5.06 14.54 1.99
C ASP A 206 4.09 13.86 2.95
N VAL A 207 3.31 14.66 3.68
CA VAL A 207 2.35 14.19 4.67
C VAL A 207 1.06 14.96 4.47
N LEU A 208 0.03 14.27 3.96
CA LEU A 208 -1.29 14.83 3.78
C LEU A 208 -2.22 14.36 4.89
N THR A 209 -2.85 15.29 5.58
CA THR A 209 -3.88 14.96 6.59
C THR A 209 -5.16 14.48 5.90
N GLY A 210 -5.99 13.75 6.63
CA GLY A 210 -7.33 13.33 6.20
C GLY A 210 -8.14 14.47 5.59
N ARG A 211 -8.07 15.67 6.18
CA ARG A 211 -8.77 16.86 5.67
C ARG A 211 -8.31 17.28 4.27
N THR A 212 -7.03 17.06 3.94
CA THR A 212 -6.43 17.44 2.68
C THR A 212 -6.83 16.51 1.52
N PHE A 213 -6.92 15.20 1.77
CA PHE A 213 -7.23 14.22 0.71
C PHE A 213 -8.66 13.69 0.75
N SER A 214 -9.44 13.97 1.80
CA SER A 214 -10.84 13.54 1.90
C SER A 214 -11.71 14.14 0.79
N SER A 215 -12.77 13.42 0.44
CA SER A 215 -13.81 13.90 -0.47
C SER A 215 -15.17 13.78 0.21
N GLN A 216 -15.97 14.84 0.16
CA GLN A 216 -17.35 14.85 0.65
C GLN A 216 -18.26 13.92 -0.16
N GLU A 217 -17.93 13.73 -1.44
CA GLU A 217 -18.66 12.85 -2.36
C GLU A 217 -18.23 11.38 -2.23
N CYS A 218 -17.34 11.07 -1.28
CA CYS A 218 -16.88 9.70 -1.08
C CYS A 218 -18.04 8.81 -0.62
N LYS A 219 -18.42 7.83 -1.45
CA LYS A 219 -19.48 6.86 -1.15
C LYS A 219 -19.20 5.95 0.05
N VAL A 220 -17.98 5.98 0.60
CA VAL A 220 -17.55 5.13 1.72
C VAL A 220 -17.53 5.89 3.04
N CYS A 221 -16.91 7.07 3.08
CA CYS A 221 -16.76 7.85 4.31
C CYS A 221 -17.35 9.28 4.25
N GLY A 222 -17.86 9.72 3.11
CA GLY A 222 -18.38 11.09 2.91
C GLY A 222 -19.60 11.40 3.76
N HIS A 223 -20.48 10.42 3.99
CA HIS A 223 -21.66 10.57 4.86
C HIS A 223 -21.35 10.46 6.37
N ARG A 224 -20.07 10.35 6.75
CA ARG A 224 -19.65 10.14 8.16
C ARG A 224 -18.75 11.26 8.69
N GLN A 225 -18.74 12.42 8.04
CA GLN A 225 -18.11 13.58 8.65
C GLN A 225 -19.00 14.09 9.80
N PRO A 226 -18.42 14.44 10.96
CA PRO A 226 -19.19 15.02 12.07
C PRO A 226 -19.88 16.32 11.66
#